data_AF-A0A2E2XG27-F1
#
_entry.id   AF-A0A2E2XG27-F1
#
_cell.length_a   1.000
_cell.length_b   1.000
_cell.length_c   1.000
_cell.angle_alpha   90.00
_cell.angle_beta   90.00
_cell.angle_gamma   90.00
#
_symmetry.space_group_name_H-M   'P 1'
#
loop_
_entity.id
_entity.type
_entity.pdbx_description
1 polymer ?
#
loop_
_entity_poly.entity_id
_entity_poly.type
_entity_poly.pdbx_seq_one_letter_code
_entity_poly.pdbx_strand_id
1 'polypeptide(L)'
;MNALLTDGACRYDVEAVETTQVYSLPLSIMERASELHPQLTQLKVRLTEEMFLRNEFREALLLTCNAEARYEWVLEHEPWLVPRIPQYHLASYLGMDAVSLSRIKKKRSQRK
;
A
#
# COMPACT_ATOMS: atom_id res chain seq x y z
N MET A 1 -8.14 -3.31 8.67
CA MET A 1 -8.64 -4.70 8.71
C MET A 1 -8.27 -5.39 10.02
N ASN A 2 -7.01 -5.34 10.47
CA ASN A 2 -6.60 -5.91 11.77
C ASN A 2 -7.46 -5.39 12.96
N ALA A 3 -7.48 -4.07 13.19
CA ALA A 3 -8.30 -3.44 14.24
C ALA A 3 -9.77 -3.88 14.22
N LEU A 4 -10.34 -4.03 13.02
CA LEU A 4 -11.71 -4.53 12.84
C LEU A 4 -11.81 -6.01 13.28
N LEU A 5 -11.02 -6.89 12.67
CA LEU A 5 -11.16 -8.34 12.87
C LEU A 5 -10.79 -8.79 14.28
N THR A 6 -9.94 -8.03 14.98
CA THR A 6 -9.49 -8.35 16.34
C THR A 6 -10.24 -7.56 17.42
N ASP A 7 -11.22 -6.74 17.05
CA ASP A 7 -11.90 -5.79 17.94
C ASP A 7 -10.90 -4.99 18.82
N GLY A 8 -9.88 -4.43 18.17
CA GLY A 8 -8.72 -3.82 18.83
C GLY A 8 -8.37 -2.45 18.26
N ALA A 9 -7.53 -1.70 18.99
CA ALA A 9 -7.05 -0.41 18.53
C ALA A 9 -6.16 -0.54 17.27
N CYS A 10 -6.20 0.48 16.41
CA CYS A 10 -5.26 0.56 15.30
C CYS A 10 -3.83 0.70 15.84
N ARG A 11 -2.89 -0.04 15.26
CA ARG A 11 -1.49 -0.08 15.73
C ARG A 11 -0.62 1.02 15.12
N TYR A 12 -1.19 1.77 14.20
CA TYR A 12 -0.52 2.80 13.42
C TYR A 12 -1.53 3.88 13.03
N ASP A 13 -1.01 5.07 12.81
CA ASP A 13 -1.77 6.20 12.29
C ASP A 13 -1.74 6.22 10.77
N VAL A 14 -2.67 6.98 10.19
CA VAL A 14 -2.73 7.24 8.75
C VAL A 14 -2.65 8.74 8.54
N GLU A 15 -1.67 9.17 7.75
CA GLU A 15 -1.44 10.57 7.41
C GLU A 15 -1.53 10.76 5.90
N ALA A 16 -2.12 11.88 5.48
CA ALA A 16 -2.15 12.27 4.08
C ALA A 16 -0.80 12.92 3.70
N VAL A 17 -0.10 12.33 2.73
CA VAL A 17 1.19 12.84 2.23
C VAL A 17 1.06 14.06 1.31
N GLU A 18 -0.17 14.37 0.89
CA GLU A 18 -0.52 15.49 0.05
C GLU A 18 -1.96 15.95 0.37
N THR A 19 -2.38 17.09 -0.17
CA THR A 19 -3.75 17.60 0.06
C THR A 19 -4.79 16.59 -0.41
N THR A 20 -5.59 16.08 0.51
CA THR A 20 -6.49 14.95 0.29
C THR A 20 -7.87 15.23 0.88
N GLN A 21 -8.93 14.79 0.19
CA GLN A 21 -10.28 14.71 0.75
C GLN A 21 -10.58 13.27 1.12
N VAL A 22 -11.05 13.04 2.35
CA VAL A 22 -11.33 11.70 2.87
C VAL A 22 -12.80 11.59 3.20
N TYR A 23 -13.44 10.54 2.69
CA TYR A 23 -14.77 10.13 3.09
C TYR A 23 -14.64 9.02 4.11
N SER A 24 -15.26 9.20 5.28
CA SER A 24 -15.30 8.19 6.34
C SER A 24 -16.72 7.66 6.50
N LEU A 25 -16.83 6.37 6.75
CA LEU A 25 -18.09 5.68 6.95
C LEU A 25 -17.95 4.75 8.16
N PRO A 26 -18.79 4.88 9.20
CA PRO A 26 -18.83 3.93 10.29
C PRO A 26 -19.09 2.52 9.76
N LEU A 27 -18.32 1.56 10.27
CA LEU A 27 -18.42 0.19 9.77
C LEU A 27 -19.79 -0.44 10.03
N SER A 28 -20.43 -0.10 11.14
CA SER A 28 -21.80 -0.55 11.45
C SER A 28 -22.81 -0.21 10.35
N ILE A 29 -22.61 0.90 9.64
CA ILE A 29 -23.44 1.27 8.48
C ILE A 29 -23.18 0.30 7.32
N MET A 30 -21.92 -0.04 7.05
CA MET A 30 -21.56 -1.02 6.01
C MET A 30 -22.08 -2.43 6.33
N GLU A 31 -22.03 -2.86 7.59
CA GLU A 31 -22.56 -4.15 8.03
C GLU A 31 -24.06 -4.23 7.82
N ARG A 32 -24.80 -3.22 8.31
CA ARG A 32 -26.24 -3.15 8.13
C ARG A 32 -26.65 -3.06 6.66
N ALA A 33 -25.93 -2.27 5.86
CA ALA A 33 -26.20 -2.16 4.43
C ALA A 33 -25.93 -3.48 3.69
N SER A 34 -24.94 -4.25 4.13
CA SER A 34 -24.60 -5.56 3.56
C SER A 34 -25.67 -6.63 3.84
N GLU A 35 -26.39 -6.53 4.96
CA GLU A 35 -27.56 -7.38 5.26
C GLU A 35 -28.74 -7.10 4.31
N LEU A 36 -28.92 -5.84 3.94
CA LEU A 36 -30.04 -5.39 3.08
C LEU A 36 -29.74 -5.53 1.59
N HIS A 37 -28.46 -5.47 1.20
CA HIS A 37 -28.02 -5.46 -0.19
C HIS A 37 -26.89 -6.48 -0.42
N PRO A 38 -27.20 -7.67 -0.96
CA PRO A 38 -26.21 -8.72 -1.23
C PRO A 38 -25.03 -8.28 -2.10
N GLN A 39 -25.22 -7.29 -2.97
CA GLN A 39 -24.17 -6.70 -3.81
C GLN A 39 -23.06 -6.05 -2.97
N LEU A 40 -23.39 -5.45 -1.82
CA LEU A 40 -22.41 -4.87 -0.91
C LEU A 40 -21.58 -5.95 -0.21
N THR A 41 -22.21 -7.08 0.12
CA THR A 41 -21.48 -8.25 0.63
C THR A 41 -20.49 -8.78 -0.40
N GLN A 42 -20.91 -8.92 -1.66
CA GLN A 42 -20.00 -9.34 -2.74
C GLN A 42 -18.86 -8.34 -2.97
N LEU A 43 -19.16 -7.03 -2.94
CA LEU A 43 -18.15 -5.99 -3.04
C LEU A 43 -17.12 -6.11 -1.90
N LYS A 44 -17.58 -6.31 -0.66
CA LYS A 44 -16.70 -6.49 0.51
C LYS A 44 -15.77 -7.69 0.37
N VAL A 45 -16.28 -8.82 -0.15
CA VAL A 45 -15.47 -10.01 -0.42
C VAL A 45 -14.37 -9.69 -1.44
N ARG A 46 -14.73 -9.14 -2.60
CA ARG A 46 -13.76 -8.79 -3.64
C ARG A 46 -12.70 -7.80 -3.14
N LEU A 47 -13.12 -6.75 -2.42
CA LEU A 47 -12.16 -5.79 -1.83
C LEU A 47 -11.20 -6.47 -0.86
N THR A 48 -11.68 -7.44 -0.07
CA THR A 48 -10.84 -8.19 0.87
C THR A 48 -9.87 -9.12 0.15
N GLU A 49 -10.31 -9.81 -0.90
CA GLU A 49 -9.47 -10.66 -1.75
C GLU A 49 -8.35 -9.85 -2.42
N GLU A 50 -8.69 -8.72 -3.04
CA GLU A 50 -7.71 -7.81 -3.65
C GLU A 50 -6.70 -7.26 -2.63
N MET A 51 -7.17 -6.87 -1.44
CA MET A 51 -6.29 -6.43 -0.36
C MET A 51 -5.34 -7.55 0.12
N PHE A 52 -5.84 -8.78 0.20
CA PHE A 52 -5.04 -9.95 0.60
C PHE A 52 -3.95 -10.25 -0.45
N LEU A 53 -4.33 -10.38 -1.72
CA LEU A 53 -3.39 -10.65 -2.81
C LEU A 53 -2.31 -9.57 -2.92
N ARG A 54 -2.69 -8.30 -2.77
CA ARG A 54 -1.73 -7.19 -2.77
C ARG A 54 -0.73 -7.30 -1.61
N ASN A 55 -1.19 -7.68 -0.42
CA ASN A 55 -0.31 -7.85 0.74
C ASN A 55 0.62 -9.05 0.57
N GLU A 56 0.10 -10.19 0.11
CA GLU A 56 0.89 -11.39 -0.18
C GLU A 56 1.96 -11.10 -1.24
N PHE A 57 1.58 -10.47 -2.35
CA PHE A 57 2.51 -10.09 -3.41
C PHE A 57 3.62 -9.18 -2.86
N ARG A 58 3.25 -8.19 -2.04
CA ARG A 58 4.21 -7.28 -1.44
C ARG A 58 5.17 -7.99 -0.50
N GLU A 59 4.68 -8.91 0.31
CA GLU A 59 5.51 -9.75 1.19
C GLU A 59 6.49 -10.59 0.36
N ALA A 60 6.01 -11.25 -0.69
CA ALA A 60 6.85 -12.01 -1.61
C ALA A 60 7.93 -11.13 -2.26
N LEU A 61 7.57 -9.92 -2.72
CA LEU A 61 8.50 -8.95 -3.29
C LEU A 61 9.60 -8.58 -2.28
N LEU A 62 9.25 -8.33 -1.01
CA LEU A 62 10.20 -8.01 0.05
C LEU A 62 11.14 -9.18 0.38
N LEU A 63 10.63 -10.41 0.38
CA LEU A 63 11.38 -11.61 0.75
C LEU A 63 12.28 -12.15 -0.39
N THR A 64 11.85 -12.01 -1.64
CA THR A 64 12.49 -12.70 -2.78
C THR A 64 13.33 -11.79 -3.67
N CYS A 65 13.06 -10.48 -3.68
CA CYS A 65 13.73 -9.52 -4.55
C CYS A 65 14.75 -8.67 -3.79
N ASN A 66 15.86 -8.33 -4.44
CA ASN A 66 16.82 -7.36 -3.92
C ASN A 66 16.31 -5.91 -4.08
N ALA A 67 16.98 -4.95 -3.41
CA ALA A 67 16.57 -3.55 -3.41
C ALA A 67 16.44 -2.91 -4.81
N GLU A 68 17.34 -3.22 -5.75
CA GLU A 68 17.30 -2.67 -7.12
C GLU A 68 16.07 -3.19 -7.87
N ALA A 69 15.82 -4.50 -7.82
CA ALA A 69 14.65 -5.14 -8.42
C ALA A 69 13.32 -4.62 -7.83
N ARG A 70 13.25 -4.39 -6.51
CA ARG A 70 12.04 -3.80 -5.90
C ARG A 70 11.77 -2.39 -6.39
N TYR A 71 12.81 -1.59 -6.60
CA TYR A 71 12.65 -0.23 -7.16
C TYR A 71 12.25 -0.27 -8.64
N GLU A 72 12.82 -1.18 -9.42
CA GLU A 72 12.42 -1.40 -10.83
C GLU A 72 10.95 -1.81 -10.91
N TRP A 73 10.51 -2.72 -10.05
CA TRP A 73 9.11 -3.13 -9.98
C TRP A 73 8.16 -1.94 -9.76
N VAL A 74 8.47 -1.03 -8.82
CA VAL A 74 7.67 0.18 -8.59
C VAL A 74 7.63 1.07 -9.83
N LEU A 75 8.74 1.21 -10.55
CA LEU A 75 8.77 2.04 -11.76
C LEU A 75 7.91 1.45 -12.89
N GLU A 76 7.73 0.14 -12.92
CA GLU A 76 6.93 -0.55 -13.94
C GLU A 76 5.44 -0.61 -13.56
N HIS A 77 5.12 -0.89 -12.29
CA HIS A 77 3.76 -1.20 -11.86
C HIS A 77 3.08 -0.05 -11.10
N GLU A 78 3.85 0.77 -10.40
CA GLU A 78 3.36 1.90 -9.61
C GLU A 78 4.12 3.22 -9.89
N PRO A 79 4.37 3.59 -11.16
CA PRO A 79 5.22 4.75 -11.50
C PRO A 79 4.69 6.07 -10.93
N TRP A 80 3.37 6.15 -10.72
CA TRP A 80 2.67 7.30 -10.15
C TRP A 80 3.05 7.57 -8.69
N LEU A 81 3.59 6.58 -7.97
CA LEU A 81 3.99 6.72 -6.57
C LEU A 81 5.24 7.61 -6.44
N VAL A 82 6.21 7.41 -7.33
CA VAL A 82 7.54 8.03 -7.28
C VAL A 82 7.53 9.56 -7.18
N PRO A 83 6.71 10.31 -7.95
CA PRO A 83 6.66 11.77 -7.83
C PRO A 83 5.79 12.28 -6.67
N ARG A 84 4.92 11.45 -6.06
CA ARG A 84 3.94 11.90 -5.06
C ARG A 84 4.42 11.73 -3.62
N ILE A 85 5.37 10.82 -3.38
CA ILE A 85 5.83 10.53 -2.02
C ILE A 85 7.28 11.00 -1.79
N PRO A 86 7.58 11.54 -0.59
CA PRO A 86 8.95 11.81 -0.19
C PRO A 86 9.86 10.59 -0.30
N GLN A 87 11.13 10.80 -0.65
CA GLN A 87 12.08 9.71 -0.90
C GLN A 87 12.25 8.76 0.30
N TYR A 88 12.19 9.26 1.53
CA TYR A 88 12.32 8.41 2.72
C TYR A 88 11.10 7.50 2.91
N HIS A 89 9.88 7.96 2.59
CA HIS A 89 8.70 7.11 2.58
C HIS A 89 8.79 6.03 1.49
N LEU A 90 9.28 6.38 0.29
CA LEU A 90 9.50 5.40 -0.78
C LEU A 90 10.55 4.35 -0.38
N ALA A 91 11.65 4.78 0.26
CA ALA A 91 12.68 3.86 0.74
C ALA A 91 12.12 2.88 1.78
N SER A 92 11.39 3.39 2.78
CA SER A 92 10.71 2.56 3.78
C SER A 92 9.69 1.61 3.15
N TYR A 93 8.92 2.08 2.17
CA TYR A 93 7.95 1.26 1.42
C TYR A 93 8.63 0.06 0.73
N LEU A 94 9.83 0.28 0.19
CA LEU A 94 10.66 -0.71 -0.50
C LEU A 94 11.55 -1.55 0.45
N GLY A 95 11.45 -1.37 1.76
CA GLY A 95 12.28 -2.09 2.74
C GLY A 95 13.78 -1.81 2.59
N MET A 96 14.16 -0.55 2.35
CA MET A 96 15.56 -0.12 2.30
C MET A 96 15.74 1.26 2.92
N ASP A 97 16.98 1.64 3.23
CA ASP A 97 17.29 3.00 3.71
C ASP A 97 17.32 4.02 2.55
N ALA A 98 17.13 5.30 2.90
CA ALA A 98 17.06 6.39 1.93
C ALA A 98 18.36 6.60 1.14
N VAL A 99 19.52 6.26 1.73
CA VAL A 99 20.84 6.36 1.07
C VAL A 99 20.98 5.28 0.01
N SER A 100 20.57 4.04 0.32
CA SER A 100 20.51 2.92 -0.63
C SER A 100 19.61 3.25 -1.82
N LEU A 101 18.41 3.78 -1.58
CA LEU A 101 17.53 4.22 -2.67
C LEU A 101 18.16 5.34 -3.51
N SER A 102 18.82 6.31 -2.88
CA SER A 102 19.53 7.39 -3.58
C SER A 102 20.63 6.85 -4.49
N ARG A 103 21.42 5.87 -4.02
CA ARG A 103 22.48 5.22 -4.80
C ARG A 103 21.91 4.47 -6.01
N ILE A 104 20.81 3.74 -5.84
CA ILE A 104 20.12 3.04 -6.94
C ILE A 104 19.65 4.04 -7.99
N LYS A 105 19.00 5.13 -7.59
CA LYS A 105 18.55 6.20 -8.50
C LYS A 105 19.70 6.78 -9.32
N LYS A 106 20.84 7.08 -8.68
CA LYS A 106 22.05 7.62 -9.33
C LYS A 106 22.68 6.62 -10.31
N LYS A 107 22.83 5.35 -9.92
CA LYS A 107 23.34 4.29 -10.80
C LYS A 107 22.47 4.15 -12.05
N ARG A 108 21.14 4.23 -11.90
CA ARG A 108 20.20 4.14 -13.01
C ARG A 108 20.25 5.36 -13.94
N SER A 109 20.41 6.58 -13.42
CA SER A 109 20.52 7.77 -14.26
C SER A 109 21.80 7.80 -15.10
N GLN A 110 22.85 7.11 -14.67
CA GLN A 110 24.11 6.95 -15.42
C GLN A 110 24.06 5.85 -16.49
N ARG A 111 23.04 4.97 -16.44
CA ARG A 111 22.81 3.90 -17.43
C ARG A 111 21.87 4.31 -18.56
N LYS A 112 21.18 5.45 -18.41
CA LYS A 112 20.36 6.08 -19.46
C LYS A 112 21.24 7.02 -20.29
#